data_AF-A0A952UXS1-F1
#
_entry.id   AF-A0A952UXS1-F1
#
_cell.length_a   1.000
_cell.length_b   1.000
_cell.length_c   1.000
_cell.angle_alpha   90.00
_cell.angle_beta   90.00
_cell.angle_gamma   90.00
#
_symmetry.space_group_name_H-M   'P 1'
#
loop_
_entity.id
_entity.type
_entity.pdbx_description
1 polymer ?
#
loop_
_entity_poly.entity_id
_entity_poly.type
_entity_poly.pdbx_seq_one_letter_code
_entity_poly.pdbx_strand_id
1 'polypeptide(L)'
;MPRLRSSWLLAAPLLMTLAAHPAEAQEGARAEALFREGRQLMEAEQYDEACPKFAASYKLDAAVGTLLNLADCHEKLGLTASAWSEFLQVATLSRRAGHQARAEVAEERAKDLEGRLIRLKLVVPEGVQVDGMEIRQDGVLIDAATWNVATPIDPGPHLLSVSAPGKKEWVKAFEAEGEQTTLTIDIPMLEDAPVEETPGPKIPTEPEPARPLPPPTNGQRTSGIIVTGAGVIGLGIGTLFGLSARSKWNDADCADNVCPTPERQTLAEDAKVHANLSTLFFFGGGVLSAAGIILLLTAPSDERPPTTGLKSLHLSPAVGPTTGMWLGGLF
;
A
#
# COMPACT_ATOMS: atom_id res chain seq x y z
N MET A 1 81.48 -1.30 19.05
CA MET A 1 81.09 -1.18 17.63
C MET A 1 80.25 -2.39 17.24
N PRO A 2 78.90 -2.29 17.19
CA PRO A 2 78.04 -3.40 16.80
C PRO A 2 77.69 -3.35 15.31
N ARG A 3 77.63 -4.53 14.68
CA ARG A 3 77.32 -4.75 13.26
C ARG A 3 75.79 -4.68 13.03
N LEU A 4 75.34 -3.81 12.12
CA LEU A 4 73.94 -3.76 11.65
C LEU A 4 73.63 -4.97 10.75
N ARG A 5 72.53 -5.67 11.04
CA ARG A 5 71.91 -6.68 10.17
C ARG A 5 70.75 -6.03 9.42
N SER A 6 70.82 -6.00 8.09
CA SER A 6 69.74 -5.57 7.20
C SER A 6 68.70 -6.69 7.06
N SER A 7 67.45 -6.42 7.46
CA SER A 7 66.31 -7.29 7.19
C SER A 7 65.60 -6.79 5.94
N TRP A 8 65.62 -7.60 4.88
CA TRP A 8 64.81 -7.39 3.68
C TRP A 8 63.42 -7.98 3.93
N LEU A 9 62.40 -7.13 4.04
CA LEU A 9 61.00 -7.56 4.06
C LEU A 9 60.50 -7.64 2.62
N LEU A 10 60.20 -8.87 2.18
CA LEU A 10 59.50 -9.16 0.92
C LEU A 10 58.04 -8.70 1.07
N ALA A 11 57.63 -7.70 0.29
CA ALA A 11 56.24 -7.32 0.13
C ALA A 11 55.58 -8.24 -0.91
N ALA A 12 54.65 -9.10 -0.49
CA ALA A 12 53.82 -9.90 -1.38
C ALA A 12 52.63 -9.06 -1.88
N PRO A 13 52.34 -9.03 -3.19
CA PRO A 13 51.20 -8.27 -3.71
C PRO A 13 49.90 -9.03 -3.42
N LEU A 14 48.98 -8.38 -2.71
CA LEU A 14 47.62 -8.86 -2.47
C LEU A 14 46.81 -8.71 -3.79
N LEU A 15 46.67 -9.78 -4.56
CA LEU A 15 45.73 -9.85 -5.67
C LEU A 15 44.30 -9.84 -5.12
N MET A 16 43.65 -8.68 -5.11
CA MET A 16 42.19 -8.58 -4.97
C MET A 16 41.54 -9.13 -6.25
N THR A 17 40.98 -10.34 -6.17
CA THR A 17 40.12 -10.89 -7.21
C THR A 17 38.74 -10.23 -7.10
N LEU A 18 38.36 -9.46 -8.13
CA LEU A 18 36.98 -9.02 -8.34
C LEU A 18 36.13 -10.26 -8.64
N ALA A 19 35.50 -10.84 -7.62
CA ALA A 19 34.44 -11.83 -7.84
C ALA A 19 33.21 -11.12 -8.39
N ALA A 20 32.74 -11.52 -9.57
CA ALA A 20 31.42 -11.13 -10.07
C ALA A 20 30.35 -11.54 -9.04
N HIS A 21 29.42 -10.62 -8.75
CA HIS A 21 28.57 -10.68 -7.57
C HIS A 21 27.47 -11.76 -7.72
N PRO A 22 27.22 -12.62 -6.72
CA PRO A 22 26.16 -13.64 -6.75
C PRO A 22 24.73 -13.08 -6.86
N ALA A 23 24.56 -11.76 -6.69
CA ALA A 23 23.27 -11.08 -6.74
C ALA A 23 22.65 -11.07 -8.15
N GLU A 24 23.43 -10.81 -9.20
CA GLU A 24 22.94 -10.71 -10.59
C GLU A 24 22.47 -12.07 -11.12
N ALA A 25 23.22 -13.14 -10.82
CA ALA A 25 22.81 -14.50 -11.14
C ALA A 25 21.53 -14.93 -10.40
N GLN A 26 21.33 -14.43 -9.18
CA GLN A 26 20.12 -14.70 -8.40
C GLN A 26 18.91 -13.95 -8.95
N GLU A 27 19.07 -12.70 -9.42
CA GLU A 27 18.01 -11.92 -10.06
C GLU A 27 17.56 -12.56 -11.37
N GLY A 28 18.50 -12.97 -12.23
CA GLY A 28 18.17 -13.69 -13.47
C GLY A 28 17.40 -14.99 -13.22
N ALA A 29 17.79 -15.78 -12.20
CA ALA A 29 17.07 -17.00 -11.83
C ALA A 29 15.64 -16.71 -11.32
N ARG A 30 15.44 -15.61 -10.59
CA ARG A 30 14.10 -15.17 -10.14
C ARG A 30 13.26 -14.66 -11.31
N ALA A 31 13.84 -13.89 -12.22
CA ALA A 31 13.17 -13.39 -13.43
C ALA A 31 12.67 -14.54 -14.31
N GLU A 32 13.50 -15.56 -14.50
CA GLU A 32 13.15 -16.77 -15.26
C GLU A 32 12.05 -17.60 -14.57
N ALA A 33 12.10 -17.72 -13.24
CA ALA A 33 11.03 -18.41 -12.50
C ALA A 33 9.67 -17.71 -12.67
N LEU A 34 9.65 -16.38 -12.56
CA LEU A 34 8.44 -15.57 -12.77
C LEU A 34 7.95 -15.65 -14.21
N PHE A 35 8.84 -15.62 -15.20
CA PHE A 35 8.48 -15.77 -16.60
C PHE A 35 7.78 -17.12 -16.86
N ARG A 36 8.33 -18.22 -16.35
CA ARG A 36 7.73 -19.56 -16.52
C ARG A 36 6.37 -19.67 -15.83
N GLU A 37 6.22 -19.10 -14.64
CA GLU A 37 4.94 -19.06 -13.95
C GLU A 37 3.91 -18.25 -14.77
N GLY A 38 4.28 -17.07 -15.27
CA GLY A 38 3.43 -16.28 -16.15
C GLY A 38 3.00 -17.04 -17.41
N ARG A 39 3.90 -17.81 -18.03
CA ARG A 39 3.59 -18.68 -19.19
C ARG A 39 2.57 -19.76 -18.86
N GLN A 40 2.69 -20.42 -17.71
CA GLN A 40 1.73 -21.44 -17.27
C GLN A 40 0.35 -20.83 -17.02
N LEU A 41 0.30 -19.65 -16.39
CA LEU A 41 -0.94 -18.92 -16.14
C LEU A 41 -1.59 -18.44 -17.46
N MET A 42 -0.81 -18.00 -18.44
CA MET A 42 -1.31 -17.68 -19.79
C MET A 42 -1.95 -18.89 -20.48
N GLU A 43 -1.32 -20.07 -20.38
CA GLU A 43 -1.86 -21.31 -20.94
C GLU A 43 -3.15 -21.76 -20.24
N ALA A 44 -3.32 -21.37 -18.98
CA ALA A 44 -4.53 -21.58 -18.20
C ALA A 44 -5.58 -20.46 -18.36
N GLU A 45 -5.32 -19.45 -19.21
CA GLU A 45 -6.15 -18.26 -19.40
C GLU A 45 -6.37 -17.42 -18.11
N GLN A 46 -5.51 -17.58 -17.10
CA GLN A 46 -5.51 -16.84 -15.84
C GLN A 46 -4.70 -15.55 -15.98
N TYR A 47 -5.19 -14.64 -16.80
CA TYR A 47 -4.39 -13.51 -17.25
C TYR A 47 -4.14 -12.46 -16.14
N ASP A 48 -5.08 -12.28 -15.23
CA ASP A 48 -4.99 -11.40 -14.06
C ASP A 48 -3.83 -11.79 -13.12
N GLU A 49 -3.56 -13.09 -12.98
CA GLU A 49 -2.39 -13.59 -12.27
C GLU A 49 -1.13 -13.59 -13.15
N ALA A 50 -1.26 -13.82 -14.46
CA ALA A 50 -0.13 -13.93 -15.38
C ALA A 50 0.61 -12.60 -15.61
N CYS A 51 -0.11 -11.50 -15.89
CA CYS A 51 0.54 -10.24 -16.28
C CYS A 51 1.45 -9.69 -15.17
N PRO A 52 1.08 -9.69 -13.88
CA PRO A 52 1.98 -9.31 -12.80
C PRO A 52 3.28 -10.12 -12.75
N LYS A 53 3.25 -11.41 -13.12
CA LYS A 53 4.46 -12.26 -13.17
C LYS A 53 5.39 -11.84 -14.29
N PHE A 54 4.85 -11.54 -15.49
CA PHE A 54 5.67 -11.00 -16.58
C PHE A 54 6.21 -9.61 -16.27
N ALA A 55 5.39 -8.72 -15.69
CA ALA A 55 5.84 -7.39 -15.28
C ALA A 55 6.97 -7.46 -14.25
N ALA A 56 6.84 -8.35 -13.25
CA ALA A 56 7.87 -8.58 -12.26
C ALA A 56 9.14 -9.21 -12.86
N SER A 57 8.99 -10.17 -13.78
CA SER A 57 10.11 -10.74 -14.54
C SER A 57 10.83 -9.67 -15.35
N TYR A 58 10.10 -8.86 -16.12
CA TYR A 58 10.67 -7.79 -16.96
C TYR A 58 11.39 -6.71 -16.15
N LYS A 59 10.88 -6.40 -14.96
CA LYS A 59 11.51 -5.47 -14.02
C LYS A 59 12.85 -5.99 -13.49
N LEU A 60 12.98 -7.31 -13.30
CA LEU A 60 14.22 -7.94 -12.85
C LEU A 60 15.21 -8.14 -14.00
N ASP A 61 14.71 -8.53 -15.18
CA ASP A 61 15.50 -8.71 -16.40
C ASP A 61 14.68 -8.25 -17.62
N ALA A 62 15.13 -7.17 -18.25
CA ALA A 62 14.42 -6.47 -19.32
C ALA A 62 14.51 -7.19 -20.68
N ALA A 63 14.11 -8.46 -20.72
CA ALA A 63 14.13 -9.29 -21.90
C ALA A 63 12.95 -8.97 -22.86
N VAL A 64 13.25 -8.79 -24.15
CA VAL A 64 12.24 -8.49 -25.20
C VAL A 64 11.17 -9.59 -25.30
N GLY A 65 11.55 -10.85 -25.07
CA GLY A 65 10.61 -11.96 -25.05
C GLY A 65 9.60 -11.86 -23.90
N THR A 66 10.04 -11.44 -22.72
CA THR A 66 9.16 -11.20 -21.56
C THR A 66 8.20 -10.05 -21.84
N LEU A 67 8.69 -8.94 -22.41
CA LEU A 67 7.86 -7.80 -22.77
C LEU A 67 6.78 -8.17 -23.80
N LEU A 68 7.10 -9.02 -24.78
CA LEU A 68 6.11 -9.51 -25.74
C LEU A 68 5.01 -10.34 -25.06
N ASN A 69 5.36 -11.21 -24.11
CA ASN A 69 4.35 -11.97 -23.36
C ASN A 69 3.52 -11.06 -22.44
N LEU A 70 4.11 -9.99 -21.89
CA LEU A 70 3.38 -8.99 -21.12
C LEU A 70 2.36 -8.24 -21.99
N ALA A 71 2.77 -7.81 -23.19
CA ALA A 71 1.88 -7.16 -24.16
C ALA A 71 0.71 -8.05 -24.57
N ASP A 72 0.99 -9.32 -24.92
CA ASP A 72 -0.04 -10.32 -25.22
C ASP A 72 -0.99 -10.53 -24.03
N CYS A 73 -0.46 -10.57 -22.81
CA CYS A 73 -1.26 -10.72 -21.59
C CYS A 73 -2.21 -9.53 -21.39
N HIS A 74 -1.69 -8.31 -21.45
CA HIS A 74 -2.51 -7.10 -21.33
C HIS A 74 -3.59 -7.00 -22.41
N GLU A 75 -3.28 -7.40 -23.65
CA GLU A 75 -4.27 -7.44 -24.72
C GLU A 75 -5.41 -8.41 -24.38
N LYS A 76 -5.11 -9.58 -23.79
CA LYS A 76 -6.10 -10.57 -23.37
C LYS A 76 -6.98 -10.11 -22.21
N LEU A 77 -6.48 -9.25 -21.31
CA LEU A 77 -7.31 -8.59 -20.29
C LEU A 77 -8.17 -7.46 -20.84
N GLY A 78 -7.89 -6.98 -22.06
CA GLY A 78 -8.52 -5.78 -22.59
C GLY A 78 -7.84 -4.48 -22.17
N LEU A 79 -6.63 -4.52 -21.59
CA LEU A 79 -5.80 -3.36 -21.29
C LEU A 79 -5.12 -2.88 -22.59
N THR A 80 -5.91 -2.25 -23.46
CA THR A 80 -5.54 -1.94 -24.85
C THR A 80 -4.43 -0.90 -24.97
N ALA A 81 -4.37 0.10 -24.10
CA ALA A 81 -3.33 1.12 -24.14
C ALA A 81 -2.00 0.60 -23.62
N SER A 82 -2.02 -0.18 -22.54
CA SER A 82 -0.83 -0.87 -22.02
C SER A 82 -0.24 -1.79 -23.09
N ALA A 83 -1.05 -2.70 -23.64
CA ALA A 83 -0.61 -3.62 -24.70
C ALA A 83 -0.09 -2.88 -25.94
N TRP A 84 -0.80 -1.85 -26.41
CA TRP A 84 -0.38 -1.04 -27.55
C TRP A 84 1.02 -0.43 -27.36
N SER A 85 1.25 0.19 -26.20
CA SER A 85 2.53 0.84 -25.89
C SER A 85 3.67 -0.18 -25.77
N GLU A 86 3.39 -1.35 -25.19
CA GLU A 86 4.35 -2.43 -25.03
C GLU A 86 4.70 -3.09 -26.37
N PHE A 87 3.73 -3.31 -27.26
CA PHE A 87 4.01 -3.80 -28.61
C PHE A 87 4.90 -2.84 -29.41
N LEU A 88 4.67 -1.53 -29.32
CA LEU A 88 5.56 -0.53 -29.94
C LEU A 88 6.99 -0.58 -29.35
N GLN A 89 7.09 -0.82 -28.04
CA GLN A 89 8.39 -0.99 -27.38
C GLN A 89 9.07 -2.30 -27.83
N VAL A 90 8.35 -3.42 -27.91
CA VAL A 90 8.85 -4.69 -28.47
C VAL A 90 9.35 -4.49 -29.89
N ALA A 91 8.60 -3.77 -30.73
CA ALA A 91 9.02 -3.50 -32.10
C ALA A 91 10.33 -2.73 -32.16
N THR A 92 10.42 -1.65 -31.38
CA THR A 92 11.62 -0.81 -31.29
C THR A 92 12.83 -1.60 -30.81
N LEU A 93 12.70 -2.39 -29.74
CA LEU A 93 13.78 -3.20 -29.19
C LEU A 93 14.19 -4.33 -30.14
N SER A 94 13.22 -4.98 -30.78
CA SER A 94 13.47 -6.05 -31.75
C SER A 94 14.23 -5.55 -32.97
N ARG A 95 13.86 -4.37 -33.49
CA ARG A 95 14.56 -3.74 -34.61
C ARG A 95 16.01 -3.42 -34.27
N ARG A 96 16.25 -2.84 -33.08
CA ARG A 96 17.61 -2.55 -32.57
C ARG A 96 18.46 -3.82 -32.42
N ALA A 97 17.83 -4.94 -32.09
CA ALA A 97 18.47 -6.25 -31.99
C ALA A 97 18.62 -7.00 -33.33
N GLY A 98 18.20 -6.42 -34.46
CA GLY A 98 18.28 -7.06 -35.78
C GLY A 98 17.19 -8.12 -36.04
N HIS A 99 16.17 -8.20 -35.18
CA HIS A 99 15.04 -9.13 -35.32
C HIS A 99 13.87 -8.48 -36.07
N GLN A 100 14.05 -8.20 -37.36
CA GLN A 100 13.10 -7.44 -38.18
C GLN A 100 11.70 -8.07 -38.23
N ALA A 101 11.59 -9.39 -38.46
CA ALA A 101 10.29 -10.06 -38.51
C ALA A 101 9.50 -9.96 -37.20
N ARG A 102 10.18 -10.00 -36.04
CA ARG A 102 9.53 -9.79 -34.74
C ARG A 102 9.05 -8.35 -34.59
N ALA A 103 9.83 -7.39 -35.09
CA ALA A 103 9.43 -5.98 -35.05
C ALA A 103 8.17 -5.72 -35.89
N GLU A 104 8.10 -6.27 -37.09
CA GLU A 104 6.95 -6.15 -37.99
C GLU A 104 5.68 -6.75 -37.38
N VAL A 105 5.76 -7.94 -36.77
CA VAL A 105 4.63 -8.56 -36.07
C VAL A 105 4.16 -7.70 -34.90
N ALA A 106 5.07 -7.15 -34.11
CA ALA A 106 4.70 -6.30 -32.97
C ALA A 106 4.09 -4.96 -33.44
N GLU A 107 4.58 -4.38 -34.54
CA GLU A 107 3.99 -3.18 -35.16
C GLU A 107 2.57 -3.44 -35.68
N GLU A 108 2.34 -4.58 -36.32
CA GLU A 108 1.00 -4.98 -36.77
C GLU A 108 0.04 -5.12 -35.59
N ARG A 109 0.46 -5.79 -34.51
CA ARG A 109 -0.35 -5.93 -33.30
C ARG A 109 -0.66 -4.59 -32.64
N ALA A 110 0.31 -3.68 -32.56
CA ALA A 110 0.05 -2.32 -32.08
C ALA A 110 -0.97 -1.60 -32.99
N LYS A 111 -0.81 -1.69 -34.32
CA LYS A 111 -1.73 -1.07 -35.28
C LYS A 111 -3.17 -1.56 -35.12
N ASP A 112 -3.36 -2.86 -34.91
CA ASP A 112 -4.69 -3.46 -34.72
C ASP A 112 -5.40 -2.94 -33.46
N LEU A 113 -4.63 -2.52 -32.45
CA LEU A 113 -5.15 -1.95 -31.22
C LEU A 113 -5.49 -0.45 -31.32
N GLU A 114 -4.93 0.29 -32.30
CA GLU A 114 -5.15 1.74 -32.43
C GLU A 114 -6.63 2.10 -32.50
N GLY A 115 -7.41 1.26 -33.17
CA GLY A 115 -8.85 1.40 -33.32
C GLY A 115 -9.66 1.04 -32.09
N ARG A 116 -9.03 0.68 -30.97
CA ARG A 116 -9.69 0.33 -29.70
C ARG A 116 -9.21 1.20 -28.54
N LEU A 117 -8.27 2.10 -28.78
CA LEU A 117 -7.73 2.98 -27.75
C LEU A 117 -8.76 4.00 -27.29
N ILE A 118 -8.90 4.10 -25.97
CA ILE A 118 -9.50 5.25 -25.29
C ILE A 118 -8.36 6.24 -25.03
N ARG A 119 -8.61 7.52 -25.24
CA ARG A 119 -7.63 8.59 -24.96
C ARG A 119 -8.14 9.51 -23.87
N LEU A 120 -7.26 9.91 -22.96
CA LEU A 120 -7.51 10.90 -21.94
C LEU A 120 -6.78 12.19 -22.29
N LYS A 121 -7.53 13.29 -22.37
CA LYS A 121 -6.99 14.65 -22.48
C LYS A 121 -7.25 15.39 -21.18
N LEU A 122 -6.17 15.70 -20.47
CA LEU A 122 -6.21 16.57 -19.29
C LEU A 122 -6.07 18.02 -19.74
N VAL A 123 -7.11 18.82 -19.57
CA VAL A 123 -7.09 20.24 -19.90
C VAL A 123 -6.60 21.00 -18.68
N VAL A 124 -5.41 21.56 -18.78
CA VAL A 124 -4.74 22.32 -17.72
C VAL A 124 -4.49 23.74 -18.20
N PRO A 125 -5.45 24.66 -18.02
CA PRO A 125 -5.29 26.05 -18.43
C PRO A 125 -4.09 26.71 -17.73
N GLU A 126 -3.41 27.64 -18.40
CA GLU A 126 -2.24 28.34 -17.82
C GLU A 126 -2.55 29.00 -16.47
N GLY A 127 -3.75 29.56 -16.28
CA GLY A 127 -4.17 30.17 -15.01
C GLY A 127 -4.45 29.19 -13.86
N VAL A 128 -4.44 27.88 -14.13
CA VAL A 128 -4.60 26.82 -13.12
C VAL A 128 -3.25 26.22 -12.70
N GLN A 129 -2.24 26.34 -13.56
CA GLN A 129 -0.91 25.78 -13.29
C GLN A 129 -0.22 26.58 -12.18
N VAL A 130 0.24 25.86 -11.15
CA VAL A 130 0.99 26.42 -10.03
C VAL A 130 2.31 25.69 -9.89
N ASP A 131 3.32 26.36 -9.31
CA ASP A 131 4.63 25.77 -9.11
C ASP A 131 4.55 24.53 -8.23
N GLY A 132 5.19 23.44 -8.67
CA GLY A 132 5.18 22.16 -7.96
C GLY A 132 3.87 21.38 -8.08
N MET A 133 2.97 21.75 -9.00
CA MET A 133 1.78 20.97 -9.32
C MET A 133 2.15 19.62 -9.93
N GLU A 134 1.60 18.55 -9.35
CA GLU A 134 1.72 17.17 -9.80
C GLU A 134 0.34 16.63 -10.14
N ILE A 135 0.21 15.98 -11.29
CA ILE A 135 -0.99 15.23 -11.66
C ILE A 135 -0.62 13.75 -11.70
N ARG A 136 -1.36 12.92 -10.97
CA ARG A 136 -1.20 11.47 -10.94
C ARG A 136 -2.46 10.77 -11.45
N GLN A 137 -2.30 9.79 -12.32
CA GLN A 137 -3.35 8.82 -12.67
C GLN A 137 -2.98 7.48 -12.06
N ASP A 138 -3.86 6.93 -11.22
CA ASP A 138 -3.68 5.66 -10.50
C ASP A 138 -2.36 5.62 -9.70
N GLY A 139 -1.96 6.78 -9.17
CA GLY A 139 -0.71 6.96 -8.43
C GLY A 139 0.54 7.16 -9.29
N VAL A 140 0.44 7.02 -10.62
CA VAL A 140 1.54 7.26 -11.57
C VAL A 140 1.57 8.73 -11.97
N LEU A 141 2.75 9.36 -11.84
CA LEU A 141 2.95 10.76 -12.22
C LEU A 141 2.83 10.94 -13.73
N ILE A 142 1.96 11.86 -14.15
CA ILE A 142 1.82 12.29 -15.54
C ILE A 142 2.78 13.44 -15.81
N ASP A 143 3.67 13.26 -16.78
CA ASP A 143 4.63 14.28 -17.19
C ASP A 143 3.90 15.55 -17.65
N ALA A 144 4.31 16.71 -17.11
CA ALA A 144 3.73 18.00 -17.45
C ALA A 144 3.80 18.33 -18.95
N ALA A 145 4.78 17.79 -19.68
CA ALA A 145 4.88 17.92 -21.13
C ALA A 145 3.73 17.25 -21.90
N THR A 146 3.02 16.32 -21.26
CA THR A 146 1.87 15.60 -21.84
C THR A 146 0.53 16.20 -21.43
N TRP A 147 0.51 17.21 -20.55
CA TRP A 147 -0.70 17.96 -20.25
C TRP A 147 -1.24 18.60 -21.53
N ASN A 148 -2.57 18.68 -21.66
CA ASN A 148 -3.27 19.13 -22.86
C ASN A 148 -3.08 18.27 -24.12
N VAL A 149 -2.38 17.14 -24.03
CA VAL A 149 -2.26 16.13 -25.10
C VAL A 149 -3.18 14.95 -24.77
N ALA A 150 -3.88 14.43 -25.78
CA ALA A 150 -4.69 13.23 -25.61
C ALA A 150 -3.80 11.98 -25.63
N THR A 151 -3.68 11.30 -24.49
CA THR A 151 -2.82 10.12 -24.31
C THR A 151 -3.66 8.85 -24.18
N PRO A 152 -3.25 7.69 -24.73
CA PRO A 152 -3.97 6.44 -24.56
C PRO A 152 -4.04 6.01 -23.10
N ILE A 153 -5.22 5.56 -22.65
CA ILE A 153 -5.45 4.95 -21.33
C ILE A 153 -6.19 3.63 -21.50
N ASP A 154 -6.03 2.73 -20.53
CA ASP A 154 -6.73 1.46 -20.55
C ASP A 154 -8.23 1.64 -20.22
N PRO A 155 -9.10 0.72 -20.64
CA PRO A 155 -10.49 0.69 -20.18
C PRO A 155 -10.59 0.33 -18.70
N GLY A 156 -11.60 0.86 -18.03
CA GLY A 156 -11.92 0.55 -16.64
C GLY A 156 -11.87 1.77 -15.69
N PRO A 157 -11.89 1.52 -14.36
CA PRO A 157 -11.92 2.56 -13.36
C PRO A 157 -10.53 3.19 -13.18
N HIS A 158 -10.50 4.52 -13.11
CA HIS A 158 -9.30 5.31 -12.88
C HIS A 158 -9.48 6.34 -11.77
N LEU A 159 -8.38 6.69 -11.10
CA LEU A 159 -8.30 7.73 -10.09
C LEU A 159 -7.29 8.81 -10.52
N LEU A 160 -7.78 10.02 -10.75
CA LEU A 160 -6.94 11.19 -10.99
C LEU A 160 -6.75 11.93 -9.67
N SER A 161 -5.50 12.21 -9.29
CA SER A 161 -5.18 13.10 -8.18
C SER A 161 -4.29 14.25 -8.64
N VAL A 162 -4.54 15.43 -8.08
CA VAL A 162 -3.83 16.66 -8.42
C VAL A 162 -3.44 17.33 -7.12
N SER A 163 -2.14 17.53 -6.93
CA SER A 163 -1.57 18.09 -5.71
C SER A 163 -0.59 19.19 -6.04
N ALA A 164 -0.49 20.21 -5.19
CA ALA A 164 0.56 21.22 -5.27
C ALA A 164 0.92 21.72 -3.86
N PRO A 165 2.14 22.24 -3.63
CA PRO A 165 2.51 22.83 -2.35
C PRO A 165 1.52 23.92 -1.90
N GLY A 166 1.05 23.82 -0.65
CA GLY A 166 0.10 24.78 -0.08
C GLY A 166 -1.32 24.70 -0.66
N LYS A 167 -1.62 23.71 -1.50
CA LYS A 167 -2.95 23.46 -2.06
C LYS A 167 -3.58 22.20 -1.48
N LYS A 168 -4.90 22.17 -1.40
CA LYS A 168 -5.66 20.96 -1.08
C LYS A 168 -5.61 20.01 -2.28
N GLU A 169 -5.34 18.73 -2.02
CA GLU A 169 -5.36 17.71 -3.07
C GLU A 169 -6.77 17.59 -3.65
N TRP A 170 -6.85 17.64 -4.97
CA TRP A 170 -8.07 17.39 -5.72
C TRP A 170 -8.03 15.97 -6.28
N VAL A 171 -9.11 15.22 -6.05
CA VAL A 171 -9.22 13.81 -6.47
C VAL A 171 -10.51 13.63 -7.27
N LYS A 172 -10.41 12.92 -8.39
CA LYS A 172 -11.55 12.57 -9.25
C LYS A 172 -11.45 11.12 -9.71
N ALA A 173 -12.43 10.31 -9.32
CA ALA A 173 -12.65 8.99 -9.92
C ALA A 173 -13.43 9.15 -11.24
N PHE A 174 -13.08 8.37 -12.25
CA PHE A 174 -13.80 8.31 -13.52
C PHE A 174 -13.67 6.91 -14.13
N GLU A 175 -14.62 6.55 -14.99
CA GLU A 175 -14.60 5.29 -15.73
C GLU A 175 -14.21 5.56 -17.19
N ALA A 176 -13.28 4.79 -17.72
CA ALA A 176 -12.91 4.82 -19.13
C ALA A 176 -13.65 3.72 -19.88
N GLU A 177 -14.71 4.11 -20.60
CA GLU A 177 -15.53 3.18 -21.39
C GLU A 177 -15.55 3.56 -22.88
N GLY A 178 -15.83 2.56 -23.71
CA GLY A 178 -15.97 2.69 -25.16
C GLY A 178 -14.70 2.35 -25.94
N GLU A 179 -14.77 2.54 -27.26
CA GLU A 179 -13.65 2.36 -28.17
C GLU A 179 -13.53 3.61 -29.04
N GLN A 180 -12.30 3.97 -29.44
CA GLN A 180 -12.00 5.16 -30.25
C GLN A 180 -12.51 6.48 -29.67
N THR A 181 -12.60 6.57 -28.35
CA THR A 181 -13.13 7.75 -27.64
C THR A 181 -12.00 8.61 -27.08
N THR A 182 -12.24 9.91 -27.01
CA THR A 182 -11.40 10.84 -26.24
C THR A 182 -12.19 11.42 -25.08
N LEU A 183 -11.81 11.05 -23.87
CA LEU A 183 -12.29 11.63 -22.62
C LEU A 183 -11.52 12.92 -22.34
N THR A 184 -12.25 13.96 -21.96
CA THR A 184 -11.65 15.25 -21.62
C THR A 184 -11.98 15.57 -20.17
N ILE A 185 -10.95 15.86 -19.37
CA ILE A 185 -11.09 16.27 -17.97
C ILE A 185 -10.45 17.64 -17.80
N ASP A 186 -11.26 18.64 -17.46
CA ASP A 186 -10.79 19.95 -17.05
C ASP A 186 -10.26 19.89 -15.61
N ILE A 187 -9.00 20.29 -15.43
CA ILE A 187 -8.38 20.40 -14.12
C ILE A 187 -8.81 21.73 -13.49
N PRO A 188 -9.46 21.70 -12.30
CA PRO A 188 -9.90 22.92 -11.65
C PRO A 188 -8.74 23.66 -10.99
N MET A 189 -8.94 24.94 -10.71
CA MET A 189 -8.05 25.69 -9.83
C MET A 189 -8.08 25.07 -8.42
N LEU A 190 -6.91 24.69 -7.90
CA LEU A 190 -6.83 24.07 -6.58
C LEU A 190 -7.11 25.09 -5.47
N GLU A 191 -7.97 24.68 -4.54
CA GLU A 191 -8.21 25.41 -3.28
C GLU A 191 -6.92 25.45 -2.46
N ASP A 192 -6.70 26.57 -1.76
CA ASP A 192 -5.60 26.64 -0.80
C ASP A 192 -5.83 25.61 0.32
N ALA A 193 -4.77 24.90 0.70
CA ALA A 193 -4.82 24.09 1.91
C ALA A 193 -5.07 25.05 3.07
N PRO A 194 -5.86 24.65 4.10
CA PRO A 194 -5.94 25.42 5.32
C PRO A 194 -4.51 25.66 5.80
N VAL A 195 -4.13 26.94 5.94
CA VAL A 195 -2.87 27.29 6.59
C VAL A 195 -3.00 26.71 7.98
N GLU A 196 -2.36 25.58 8.20
CA GLU A 196 -2.14 25.08 9.54
C GLU A 196 -1.35 26.20 10.20
N GLU A 197 -2.03 27.01 11.01
CA GLU A 197 -1.39 28.05 11.80
C GLU A 197 -0.35 27.32 12.63
N THR A 198 0.89 27.28 12.14
CA THR A 198 2.06 27.09 12.99
C THR A 198 1.79 28.04 14.15
N PRO A 199 1.62 27.54 15.39
CA PRO A 199 1.38 28.43 16.51
C PRO A 199 2.50 29.46 16.47
N GLY A 200 2.15 30.70 16.14
CA GLY A 200 3.12 31.77 16.09
C GLY A 200 3.88 31.79 17.43
N PRO A 201 5.14 32.25 17.47
CA PRO A 201 5.83 32.45 18.74
C PRO A 201 4.89 33.26 19.61
N LYS A 202 4.32 32.64 20.65
CA LYS A 202 3.40 33.30 21.57
C LYS A 202 4.20 34.43 22.20
N ILE A 203 3.99 35.66 21.71
CA ILE A 203 4.40 36.86 22.41
C ILE A 203 3.71 36.77 23.78
N PRO A 204 4.43 36.82 24.90
CA PRO A 204 3.84 36.70 26.21
C PRO A 204 2.93 37.91 26.47
N THR A 205 1.65 37.76 26.15
CA THR A 205 0.62 38.66 26.65
C THR A 205 0.33 38.25 28.10
N GLU A 206 0.43 39.27 28.96
CA GLU A 206 0.00 39.38 30.36
C GLU A 206 -0.79 38.18 30.93
N PRO A 207 -0.39 37.62 32.09
CA PRO A 207 -1.01 36.41 32.62
C PRO A 207 -2.47 36.64 32.99
N GLU A 208 -3.37 36.19 32.10
CA GLU A 208 -4.76 35.90 32.40
C GLU A 208 -4.81 34.87 33.55
N PRO A 209 -5.65 35.05 34.58
CA PRO A 209 -5.72 34.13 35.71
C PRO A 209 -5.95 32.71 35.22
N ALA A 210 -5.00 31.84 35.54
CA ALA A 210 -4.93 30.47 35.08
C ALA A 210 -6.27 29.75 35.29
N ARG A 211 -6.93 29.39 34.19
CA ARG A 211 -7.95 28.35 34.22
C ARG A 211 -7.28 27.07 34.73
N PRO A 212 -7.94 26.29 35.61
CA PRO A 212 -7.38 25.05 36.11
C PRO A 212 -7.08 24.12 34.93
N LEU A 213 -5.83 23.65 34.83
CA LEU A 213 -5.48 22.59 33.90
C LEU A 213 -6.38 21.38 34.16
N PRO A 214 -6.93 20.71 33.12
CA PRO A 214 -7.58 19.42 33.32
C PRO A 214 -6.57 18.46 33.98
N PRO A 215 -7.02 17.61 34.92
CA PRO A 215 -6.13 16.68 35.60
C PRO A 215 -5.41 15.77 34.60
N PRO A 216 -4.16 15.37 34.86
CA PRO A 216 -3.44 14.45 34.00
C PRO A 216 -4.22 13.13 33.92
N THR A 217 -4.89 12.89 32.79
CA THR A 217 -5.53 11.61 32.56
C THR A 217 -4.47 10.60 32.18
N ASN A 218 -4.56 9.41 32.78
CA ASN A 218 -3.73 8.25 32.51
C ASN A 218 -3.76 7.83 31.01
N GLY A 219 -2.91 8.46 30.19
CA GLY A 219 -2.88 8.30 28.74
C GLY A 219 -2.59 6.87 28.28
N GLN A 220 -1.91 6.07 29.12
CA GLN A 220 -1.65 4.65 28.86
C GLN A 220 -2.91 3.80 28.95
N ARG A 221 -3.82 4.13 29.87
CA ARG A 221 -5.10 3.43 29.98
C ARG A 221 -6.00 3.74 28.78
N THR A 222 -6.05 5.01 28.36
CA THR A 222 -6.84 5.42 27.19
C THR A 222 -6.30 4.79 25.90
N SER A 223 -4.98 4.79 25.70
CA SER A 223 -4.39 4.13 24.53
C SER A 223 -4.59 2.61 24.55
N GLY A 224 -4.52 1.98 25.73
CA GLY A 224 -4.83 0.57 25.91
C GLY A 224 -6.27 0.20 25.50
N ILE A 225 -7.27 1.03 25.82
CA ILE A 225 -8.66 0.82 25.39
C ILE A 225 -8.78 0.89 23.87
N ILE A 226 -8.19 1.91 23.24
CA ILE A 226 -8.27 2.12 21.78
C ILE A 226 -7.63 0.96 21.03
N VAL A 227 -6.42 0.55 21.43
CA VAL A 227 -5.66 -0.54 20.79
C VAL A 227 -6.38 -1.88 20.96
N THR A 228 -6.91 -2.15 22.15
CA THR A 228 -7.71 -3.37 22.40
C THR A 228 -8.98 -3.37 21.54
N GLY A 229 -9.68 -2.23 21.46
CA GLY A 229 -10.90 -2.09 20.66
C GLY A 229 -10.67 -2.34 19.17
N ALA A 230 -9.60 -1.77 18.60
CA ALA A 230 -9.21 -2.02 17.22
C ALA A 230 -8.89 -3.50 16.96
N GLY A 231 -8.19 -4.15 17.87
CA GLY A 231 -7.89 -5.59 17.77
C GLY A 231 -9.14 -6.47 17.73
N VAL A 232 -10.12 -6.21 18.62
CA VAL A 232 -11.38 -6.97 18.68
C VAL A 232 -12.22 -6.79 17.41
N ILE A 233 -12.27 -5.56 16.86
CA ILE A 233 -12.95 -5.30 15.58
C ILE A 233 -12.29 -6.10 14.46
N GLY A 234 -10.95 -6.13 14.41
CA GLY A 234 -10.19 -6.93 13.45
C GLY A 234 -10.53 -8.42 13.52
N LEU A 235 -10.60 -8.99 14.73
CA LEU A 235 -11.03 -10.39 14.93
C LEU A 235 -12.46 -10.65 14.45
N GLY A 236 -13.38 -9.70 14.66
CA GLY A 236 -14.75 -9.78 14.17
C GLY A 236 -14.82 -9.83 12.64
N ILE A 237 -14.10 -8.93 11.96
CA ILE A 237 -14.00 -8.91 10.49
C ILE A 237 -13.36 -10.19 9.97
N GLY A 238 -12.27 -10.66 10.60
CA GLY A 238 -11.60 -11.91 10.25
C GLY A 238 -12.52 -13.12 10.34
N THR A 239 -13.43 -13.14 11.33
CA THR A 239 -14.44 -14.20 11.47
C THR A 239 -15.45 -14.19 10.32
N LEU A 240 -15.92 -13.02 9.89
CA LEU A 240 -16.84 -12.91 8.74
C LEU A 240 -16.20 -13.45 7.46
N PHE A 241 -14.94 -13.05 7.18
CA PHE A 241 -14.20 -13.58 6.03
C PHE A 241 -13.91 -15.08 6.15
N GLY A 242 -13.62 -15.58 7.35
CA GLY A 242 -13.39 -17.01 7.58
C GLY A 242 -14.63 -17.86 7.34
N LEU A 243 -15.79 -17.41 7.82
CA LEU A 243 -17.08 -18.08 7.57
C LEU A 243 -17.46 -18.02 6.09
N SER A 244 -17.25 -16.87 5.43
CA SER A 244 -17.48 -16.72 4.00
C SER A 244 -16.55 -17.62 3.18
N ALA A 245 -15.26 -17.70 3.53
CA ALA A 245 -14.31 -18.62 2.91
C ALA A 245 -14.75 -20.07 3.06
N ARG A 246 -15.22 -20.46 4.26
CA ARG A 246 -15.70 -21.82 4.51
C ARG A 246 -16.96 -22.15 3.71
N SER A 247 -17.90 -21.21 3.60
CA SER A 247 -19.10 -21.37 2.77
C SER A 247 -18.72 -21.55 1.31
N LYS A 248 -17.94 -20.61 0.75
CA LYS A 248 -17.51 -20.67 -0.65
C LYS A 248 -16.70 -21.93 -0.97
N TRP A 249 -15.87 -22.41 -0.03
CA TRP A 249 -15.14 -23.66 -0.19
C TRP A 249 -16.07 -24.89 -0.21
N ASN A 250 -17.08 -24.93 0.65
CA ASN A 250 -18.09 -25.99 0.64
C ASN A 250 -18.94 -25.92 -0.64
N ASP A 251 -19.29 -24.70 -1.08
CA ASP A 251 -20.00 -24.45 -2.32
C ASP A 251 -19.12 -24.71 -3.55
N ALA A 252 -17.79 -24.80 -3.44
CA ALA A 252 -16.96 -25.19 -4.57
C ALA A 252 -17.01 -26.70 -4.84
N ASP A 253 -17.28 -27.52 -3.81
CA ASP A 253 -17.41 -28.99 -3.87
C ASP A 253 -16.29 -29.66 -4.70
N CYS A 254 -15.05 -29.21 -4.49
CA CYS A 254 -13.89 -29.74 -5.20
C CYS A 254 -13.35 -30.99 -4.49
N ALA A 255 -13.12 -32.07 -5.25
CA ALA A 255 -12.53 -33.31 -4.76
C ALA A 255 -11.06 -33.39 -5.20
N ASP A 256 -10.14 -33.68 -4.27
CA ASP A 256 -8.70 -33.82 -4.55
C ASP A 256 -8.08 -32.62 -5.32
N ASN A 257 -8.51 -31.39 -4.99
CA ASN A 257 -8.14 -30.14 -5.69
C ASN A 257 -8.56 -30.05 -7.16
N VAL A 258 -9.46 -30.93 -7.60
CA VAL A 258 -10.09 -30.87 -8.93
C VAL A 258 -11.53 -30.43 -8.74
N CYS A 259 -11.87 -29.28 -9.33
CA CYS A 259 -13.22 -28.73 -9.27
C CYS A 259 -14.05 -29.21 -10.46
N PRO A 260 -15.36 -29.48 -10.29
CA PRO A 260 -16.19 -30.06 -11.35
C PRO A 260 -16.43 -29.14 -12.56
N THR A 261 -16.44 -27.83 -12.33
CA THR A 261 -16.70 -26.81 -13.36
C THR A 261 -15.82 -25.58 -13.12
N PRO A 262 -15.58 -24.75 -14.16
CA PRO A 262 -14.83 -23.49 -14.03
C PRO A 262 -15.46 -22.53 -13.01
N GLU A 263 -16.80 -22.46 -12.94
CA GLU A 263 -17.53 -21.64 -11.94
C GLU A 263 -17.27 -22.09 -10.49
N ARG A 264 -17.08 -23.39 -10.27
CA ARG A 264 -16.72 -23.91 -8.93
C ARG A 264 -15.25 -23.65 -8.61
N GLN A 265 -14.39 -23.61 -9.62
CA GLN A 265 -12.99 -23.23 -9.45
C GLN A 265 -12.84 -21.76 -9.02
N THR A 266 -13.59 -20.84 -9.62
CA THR A 266 -13.57 -19.43 -9.18
C THR A 266 -14.08 -19.28 -7.74
N LEU A 267 -15.10 -20.03 -7.33
CA LEU A 267 -15.55 -20.08 -5.93
C LEU A 267 -14.45 -20.60 -4.98
N ALA A 268 -13.65 -21.58 -5.41
CA ALA A 268 -12.53 -22.09 -4.63
C ALA A 268 -11.39 -21.07 -4.52
N GLU A 269 -11.11 -20.30 -5.57
CA GLU A 269 -10.11 -19.22 -5.56
C GLU A 269 -10.55 -18.04 -4.68
N ASP A 270 -11.80 -17.61 -4.82
CA ASP A 270 -12.44 -16.65 -3.92
C ASP A 270 -12.36 -17.09 -2.45
N ALA A 271 -12.59 -18.38 -2.18
CA ALA A 271 -12.47 -18.93 -0.84
C ALA A 271 -11.04 -18.82 -0.31
N LYS A 272 -10.02 -19.03 -1.15
CA LYS A 272 -8.60 -18.85 -0.77
C LYS A 272 -8.28 -17.38 -0.48
N VAL A 273 -8.75 -16.45 -1.30
CA VAL A 273 -8.57 -15.00 -1.06
C VAL A 273 -9.23 -14.59 0.26
N HIS A 274 -10.48 -15.02 0.50
CA HIS A 274 -11.19 -14.75 1.75
C HIS A 274 -10.49 -15.41 2.96
N ALA A 275 -9.91 -16.60 2.79
CA ALA A 275 -9.14 -17.27 3.84
C ALA A 275 -7.82 -16.54 4.18
N ASN A 276 -7.13 -16.01 3.17
CA ASN A 276 -5.92 -15.20 3.37
C ASN A 276 -6.23 -13.90 4.10
N LEU A 277 -7.32 -13.20 3.71
CA LEU A 277 -7.80 -12.02 4.42
C LEU A 277 -8.17 -12.34 5.87
N SER A 278 -8.93 -13.42 6.08
CA SER A 278 -9.27 -13.89 7.43
C SER A 278 -8.02 -14.14 8.27
N THR A 279 -7.01 -14.82 7.72
CA THR A 279 -5.73 -15.11 8.38
C THR A 279 -5.03 -13.82 8.80
N LEU A 280 -4.92 -12.84 7.90
CA LEU A 280 -4.33 -11.53 8.19
C LEU A 280 -5.06 -10.82 9.35
N PHE A 281 -6.40 -10.78 9.31
CA PHE A 281 -7.20 -10.15 10.35
C PHE A 281 -7.15 -10.88 11.70
N PHE A 282 -7.05 -12.21 11.69
CA PHE A 282 -6.88 -12.99 12.92
C PHE A 282 -5.52 -12.75 13.57
N PHE A 283 -4.43 -12.78 12.79
CA PHE A 283 -3.09 -12.50 13.31
C PHE A 283 -2.93 -11.03 13.74
N GLY A 284 -3.30 -10.09 12.88
CA GLY A 284 -3.22 -8.65 13.18
C GLY A 284 -4.13 -8.25 14.35
N GLY A 285 -5.39 -8.68 14.32
CA GLY A 285 -6.36 -8.43 15.39
C GLY A 285 -5.96 -9.08 16.72
N GLY A 286 -5.41 -10.30 16.67
CA GLY A 286 -4.90 -11.01 17.84
C GLY A 286 -3.71 -10.30 18.49
N VAL A 287 -2.72 -9.88 17.69
CA VAL A 287 -1.54 -9.14 18.18
C VAL A 287 -1.94 -7.80 18.79
N LEU A 288 -2.82 -7.04 18.13
CA LEU A 288 -3.31 -5.76 18.64
C LEU A 288 -4.10 -5.92 19.95
N SER A 289 -4.98 -6.93 20.02
CA SER A 289 -5.75 -7.22 21.24
C SER A 289 -4.83 -7.56 22.41
N ALA A 290 -3.83 -8.42 22.19
CA ALA A 290 -2.86 -8.79 23.22
C ALA A 290 -2.04 -7.57 23.70
N ALA A 291 -1.54 -6.75 22.78
CA ALA A 291 -0.78 -5.54 23.10
C ALA A 291 -1.63 -4.52 23.89
N GLY A 292 -2.89 -4.30 23.49
CA GLY A 292 -3.82 -3.42 24.18
C GLY A 292 -4.15 -3.89 25.61
N ILE A 293 -4.38 -5.20 25.80
CA ILE A 293 -4.62 -5.78 27.12
C ILE A 293 -3.39 -5.60 28.02
N ILE A 294 -2.19 -5.81 27.49
CA ILE A 294 -0.94 -5.57 28.24
C ILE A 294 -0.86 -4.12 28.68
N LEU A 295 -1.12 -3.15 27.79
CA LEU A 295 -1.13 -1.72 28.14
C LEU A 295 -2.14 -1.41 29.26
N LEU A 296 -3.34 -2.01 29.23
CA LEU A 296 -4.35 -1.86 30.27
C LEU A 296 -3.93 -2.45 31.62
N LEU A 297 -3.30 -3.63 31.61
CA LEU A 297 -2.84 -4.30 32.83
C LEU A 297 -1.63 -3.61 33.45
N THR A 298 -0.76 -3.01 32.63
CA THR A 298 0.42 -2.27 33.11
C THR A 298 0.14 -0.79 33.41
N ALA A 299 -1.08 -0.31 33.14
CA ALA A 299 -1.42 1.08 33.37
C ALA A 299 -1.37 1.39 34.88
N PRO A 300 -0.62 2.42 35.31
CA PRO A 300 -0.54 2.79 36.72
C PRO A 300 -1.92 3.21 37.23
N SER A 301 -2.33 2.76 38.41
CA SER A 301 -3.59 3.22 39.03
C SER A 301 -3.34 4.55 39.71
N ASP A 302 -4.12 5.59 39.37
CA ASP A 302 -4.01 6.90 40.02
C ASP A 302 -4.27 6.76 41.53
N GLU A 303 -3.28 7.11 42.34
CA GLU A 303 -3.51 7.51 43.73
C GLU A 303 -4.33 8.79 43.70
N ARG A 304 -5.56 8.76 44.23
CA ARG A 304 -6.39 9.96 44.35
C ARG A 304 -5.63 11.00 45.19
N PRO A 305 -5.40 12.22 44.70
CA PRO A 305 -4.88 13.28 45.55
C PRO A 305 -5.87 13.50 46.72
N PRO A 306 -5.37 13.71 47.95
CA PRO A 306 -6.25 13.97 49.08
C PRO A 306 -7.08 15.21 48.77
N THR A 307 -8.40 15.06 48.75
CA THR A 307 -9.33 16.17 48.61
C THR A 307 -9.19 17.07 49.83
N THR A 308 -8.34 18.08 49.72
CA THR A 308 -8.31 19.22 50.64
C THR A 308 -9.68 19.88 50.62
N GLY A 309 -10.42 19.81 51.74
CA GLY A 309 -11.56 20.69 51.99
C GLY A 309 -12.96 20.06 52.01
N LEU A 310 -13.12 18.74 52.11
CA LEU A 310 -14.42 18.17 52.48
C LEU A 310 -14.42 17.79 53.96
N LYS A 311 -15.28 18.46 54.73
CA LYS A 311 -15.70 18.00 56.06
C LYS A 311 -16.17 16.56 55.90
N SER A 312 -15.37 15.61 56.34
CA SER A 312 -15.70 14.20 56.18
C SER A 312 -16.31 13.69 57.48
N LEU A 313 -17.52 13.17 57.35
CA LEU A 313 -18.21 12.45 58.41
C LEU A 313 -17.96 10.97 58.13
N HIS A 314 -17.26 10.29 59.03
CA HIS A 314 -17.01 8.87 58.92
C HIS A 314 -17.72 8.11 60.05
N LEU A 315 -18.44 7.07 59.64
CA LEU A 315 -19.08 6.10 60.53
C LEU A 315 -18.15 4.89 60.64
N SER A 316 -17.68 4.62 61.85
CA SER A 316 -16.87 3.43 62.12
C SER A 316 -17.66 2.46 63.00
N PRO A 317 -17.82 1.19 62.59
CA PRO A 317 -18.45 0.19 63.44
C PRO A 317 -17.55 -0.10 64.64
N ALA A 318 -18.10 -0.03 65.85
CA ALA A 318 -17.38 -0.46 67.05
C ALA A 318 -17.72 -1.91 67.39
N VAL A 319 -16.68 -2.73 67.47
CA VAL A 319 -16.77 -4.10 67.96
C VAL A 319 -16.34 -4.10 69.42
N GLY A 320 -17.31 -4.30 70.32
CA GLY A 320 -17.15 -4.40 71.77
C GLY A 320 -18.33 -5.16 72.38
N PRO A 321 -18.43 -5.27 73.72
CA PRO A 321 -19.49 -6.04 74.38
C PRO A 321 -20.92 -5.57 74.07
N THR A 322 -21.05 -4.34 73.56
CA THR A 322 -22.28 -3.76 73.01
C THR A 322 -22.00 -3.30 71.59
N THR A 323 -22.83 -3.72 70.63
CA THR A 323 -22.72 -3.32 69.22
C THR A 323 -23.15 -1.86 69.06
N GLY A 324 -22.32 -1.03 68.42
CA GLY A 324 -22.63 0.38 68.21
C GLY A 324 -21.87 0.99 67.03
N MET A 325 -22.28 2.20 66.62
CA MET A 325 -21.61 3.00 65.58
C MET A 325 -21.10 4.30 66.19
N TRP A 326 -19.82 4.62 65.93
CA TRP A 326 -19.26 5.92 66.26
C TRP A 326 -19.36 6.83 65.05
N LEU A 327 -19.85 8.05 65.28
CA LEU A 327 -19.87 9.12 64.30
C LEU A 327 -18.76 10.10 64.63
N GLY A 328 -17.76 10.20 63.76
CA GLY A 328 -16.64 11.15 63.91
C GLY A 328 -16.47 11.97 62.64
N GLY A 329 -16.10 13.24 62.80
CA GLY A 329 -15.76 14.11 61.67
C GLY A 329 -14.89 15.28 62.08
N LEU A 330 -14.15 15.82 61.11
CA LEU A 330 -13.45 17.09 61.23
C LEU A 330 -14.35 18.18 60.64
N PHE A 331 -14.74 19.13 61.48
CA PHE A 331 -15.64 20.23 61.15
C PHE A 331 -14.90 21.51 60.81
#